data_AF-A0A9X4KJA3-F1
#
_entry.id   AF-A0A9X4KJA3-F1
#
_cell.length_a   1.000
_cell.length_b   1.000
_cell.length_c   1.000
_cell.angle_alpha   90.00
_cell.angle_beta   90.00
_cell.angle_gamma   90.00
#
_symmetry.space_group_name_H-M   'P 1'
#
loop_
_entity.id
_entity.type
_entity.pdbx_description
1 polymer ?
#
loop_
_entity_poly.entity_id
_entity_poly.type
_entity_poly.pdbx_seq_one_letter_code
_entity_poly.pdbx_strand_id
1 'polypeptide(L)'
;MKSGATRLADGSASLENGLHKLESGSSELGAKLQEASAEAGSVKSGDGQAEMFADPIAVSEHKLTDVPNYGTGMAPYFLALGLYVGVLMSTVILPLRDAAGKVKNGWTWYASKLLLFAPVVLLQVALADTVLIYGIGLKVPDVAAFYGISAVIALTYMTIVQFLVSLADTVGRFVAVVLLTLQLAASEGTYPKELLPHWLQTIGEWMPMTHAIEALRLALAGRAPSLIGEQLLDLAAFAAAFVALTLGLFALRSRKIRPAQTELGTLQA
;
A
#
# COMPACT_ATOMS: atom_id res chain seq x y z
N MET A 1 54.67 48.63 -47.38
CA MET A 1 54.08 47.88 -48.51
C MET A 1 53.91 46.38 -48.24
N LYS A 2 54.84 45.69 -47.55
CA LYS A 2 54.72 44.24 -47.28
C LYS A 2 53.48 43.81 -46.46
N SER A 3 53.08 44.54 -45.40
CA SER A 3 51.92 44.12 -44.58
C SER A 3 50.56 44.27 -45.26
N GLY A 4 50.41 45.20 -46.20
CA GLY A 4 49.17 45.37 -46.96
C GLY A 4 48.94 44.22 -47.96
N ALA A 5 50.01 43.77 -48.63
CA ALA A 5 49.95 42.64 -49.54
C ALA A 5 49.66 41.31 -48.81
N THR A 6 50.26 41.11 -47.63
CA THR A 6 49.98 39.93 -46.80
C THR A 6 48.53 39.91 -46.31
N ARG A 7 47.98 41.03 -45.80
CA ARG A 7 46.58 41.09 -45.36
C ARG A 7 45.57 40.87 -46.50
N LEU A 8 45.90 41.31 -47.71
CA LEU A 8 45.07 41.05 -48.89
C LEU A 8 45.11 39.57 -49.26
N ALA A 9 46.30 38.95 -49.25
CA ALA A 9 46.44 37.51 -49.51
C ALA A 9 45.68 36.66 -48.47
N ASP A 10 45.79 37.00 -47.18
CA ASP A 10 45.06 36.32 -46.10
C ASP A 10 43.53 36.54 -46.23
N GLY A 11 43.10 37.75 -46.60
CA GLY A 11 41.70 38.07 -46.84
C GLY A 11 41.11 37.32 -48.04
N SER A 12 41.87 37.20 -49.13
CA SER A 12 41.49 36.41 -50.31
C SER A 12 41.40 34.92 -49.98
N ALA A 13 42.38 34.37 -49.22
CA ALA A 13 42.33 32.98 -48.77
C ALA A 13 41.15 32.73 -47.82
N SER A 14 40.80 33.67 -46.95
CA SER A 14 39.62 33.55 -46.07
C SER A 14 38.31 33.62 -46.85
N LEU A 15 38.24 34.44 -47.91
CA LEU A 15 37.07 34.53 -48.78
C LEU A 15 36.87 33.25 -49.59
N GLU A 16 37.95 32.70 -50.15
CA GLU A 16 37.95 31.41 -50.86
C GLU A 16 37.45 30.27 -49.96
N ASN A 17 37.96 30.21 -48.72
CA ASN A 17 37.46 29.26 -47.72
C ASN A 17 35.98 29.49 -47.36
N GLY A 18 35.54 30.75 -47.31
CA GLY A 18 34.14 31.10 -47.07
C GLY A 18 33.22 30.65 -48.20
N LEU A 19 33.65 30.83 -49.45
CA LEU A 19 32.93 30.39 -50.64
C LEU A 19 32.82 28.86 -50.70
N HIS A 20 33.90 28.14 -50.40
CA HIS A 20 33.86 26.67 -50.31
C HIS A 20 32.91 26.17 -49.21
N LYS A 21 32.89 26.81 -48.04
CA LYS A 21 31.92 26.47 -46.97
C LYS A 21 30.47 26.73 -47.38
N LEU A 22 30.23 27.80 -48.13
CA LEU A 22 28.88 28.13 -48.60
C LEU A 22 28.40 27.14 -49.68
N GLU A 23 29.30 26.77 -50.58
CA GLU A 23 29.05 25.75 -51.60
C GLU A 23 28.74 24.39 -50.95
N SER A 24 29.59 23.94 -50.01
CA SER A 24 29.37 22.68 -49.29
C SER A 24 28.09 22.70 -48.47
N GLY A 25 27.81 23.79 -47.74
CA GLY A 25 26.60 23.92 -46.92
C GLY A 25 25.32 23.98 -47.76
N SER A 26 25.36 24.62 -48.92
CA SER A 26 24.21 24.69 -49.84
C SER A 26 23.95 23.34 -50.52
N SER A 27 25.01 22.59 -50.85
CA SER A 27 24.91 21.22 -51.35
C SER A 27 24.34 20.27 -50.29
N GLU A 28 24.82 20.37 -49.04
CA GLU A 28 24.33 19.57 -47.91
C GLU A 28 22.86 19.86 -47.59
N LEU A 29 22.45 21.14 -47.60
CA LEU A 29 21.06 21.53 -47.41
C LEU A 29 20.17 20.97 -48.52
N GLY A 30 20.61 21.07 -49.78
CA GLY A 30 19.89 20.51 -50.92
C GLY A 30 19.70 18.99 -50.79
N ALA A 31 20.78 18.28 -50.42
CA ALA A 31 20.73 16.83 -50.18
C ALA A 31 19.76 16.48 -49.03
N LYS A 32 19.83 17.19 -47.90
CA LYS A 32 18.96 16.95 -46.74
C LYS A 32 17.50 17.28 -47.01
N LEU A 33 17.20 18.32 -47.79
CA LEU A 33 15.84 18.63 -48.22
C LEU A 33 15.30 17.57 -49.18
N GLN A 34 16.15 17.02 -50.06
CA GLN A 34 15.75 15.96 -50.97
C GLN A 34 15.52 14.63 -50.24
N GLU A 35 16.38 14.29 -49.28
CA GLU A 35 16.17 13.17 -48.34
C GLU A 35 14.86 13.36 -47.56
N ALA A 36 14.66 14.52 -46.94
CA ALA A 36 13.44 14.81 -46.18
C ALA A 36 12.18 14.80 -47.04
N SER A 37 12.25 15.26 -48.30
CA SER A 37 11.13 15.20 -49.24
C SER A 37 10.82 13.76 -49.67
N ALA A 38 11.84 12.91 -49.84
CA ALA A 38 11.66 11.50 -50.14
C ALA A 38 11.09 10.75 -48.93
N GLU A 39 11.59 11.03 -47.74
CA GLU A 39 11.09 10.48 -46.47
C GLU A 39 9.63 10.91 -46.24
N ALA A 40 9.31 12.20 -46.35
CA ALA A 40 7.96 12.73 -46.20
C ALA A 40 6.99 12.20 -47.27
N GLY A 41 7.46 11.99 -48.51
CA GLY A 41 6.66 11.35 -49.56
C GLY A 41 6.49 9.83 -49.36
N SER A 42 7.40 9.19 -48.63
CA SER A 42 7.33 7.77 -48.26
C SER A 42 6.45 7.49 -47.03
N VAL A 43 6.23 8.51 -46.19
CA VAL A 43 5.16 8.52 -45.19
C VAL A 43 3.84 8.61 -45.94
N LYS A 44 3.37 7.45 -46.39
CA LYS A 44 1.97 7.28 -46.71
C LYS A 44 1.22 7.46 -45.39
N SER A 45 0.59 8.61 -45.23
CA SER A 45 -0.56 8.75 -44.34
C SER A 45 -1.63 7.79 -44.85
N GLY A 46 -1.48 6.50 -44.55
CA GLY A 46 -2.61 5.58 -44.61
C GLY A 46 -3.65 6.15 -43.66
N ASP A 47 -4.91 6.15 -44.08
CA ASP A 47 -6.01 6.76 -43.32
C ASP A 47 -5.99 6.34 -41.83
N GLY A 48 -5.55 5.11 -41.51
CA GLY A 48 -5.41 4.62 -40.14
C GLY A 48 -4.33 5.29 -39.27
N GLN A 49 -3.31 5.93 -39.84
CA GLN A 49 -2.27 6.65 -39.07
C GLN A 49 -2.68 8.12 -38.86
N ALA A 50 -3.34 8.73 -39.85
CA ALA A 50 -3.98 10.03 -39.70
C ALA A 50 -5.16 9.97 -38.71
N GLU A 51 -5.96 8.89 -38.71
CA GLU A 51 -6.96 8.62 -37.68
C GLU A 51 -6.33 8.45 -36.30
N MET A 52 -5.19 7.77 -36.16
CA MET A 52 -4.52 7.63 -34.85
C MET A 52 -4.03 8.97 -34.27
N PHE A 53 -3.73 9.96 -35.11
CA PHE A 53 -3.33 11.32 -34.69
C PHE A 53 -4.52 12.28 -34.55
N ALA A 54 -5.57 12.13 -35.37
CA ALA A 54 -6.76 12.98 -35.36
C ALA A 54 -7.80 12.54 -34.32
N ASP A 55 -7.84 11.24 -34.02
CA ASP A 55 -8.58 10.63 -32.93
C ASP A 55 -7.56 9.99 -31.97
N PRO A 56 -6.90 10.80 -31.11
CA PRO A 56 -6.02 10.26 -30.10
C PRO A 56 -6.83 9.22 -29.35
N ILE A 57 -6.42 7.94 -29.47
CA ILE A 57 -7.10 6.73 -28.98
C ILE A 57 -8.06 7.17 -27.89
N ALA A 58 -9.35 7.28 -28.22
CA ALA A 58 -10.34 7.70 -27.24
C ALA A 58 -10.13 6.79 -26.05
N VAL A 59 -9.45 7.33 -25.02
CA VAL A 59 -9.20 6.59 -23.80
C VAL A 59 -10.61 6.45 -23.29
N SER A 60 -11.19 5.28 -23.55
CA SER A 60 -12.47 4.89 -23.01
C SER A 60 -12.19 4.71 -21.53
N GLU A 61 -12.13 5.86 -20.86
CA GLU A 61 -11.99 6.00 -19.44
C GLU A 61 -13.32 5.51 -18.91
N HIS A 62 -13.47 4.19 -18.81
CA HIS A 62 -14.48 3.59 -17.98
C HIS A 62 -14.10 3.93 -16.55
N LYS A 63 -14.39 5.17 -16.13
CA LYS A 63 -14.43 5.58 -14.73
C LYS A 63 -15.52 4.74 -14.07
N LEU A 64 -15.11 3.60 -13.54
CA LEU A 64 -16.00 2.67 -12.85
C LEU A 64 -16.63 3.33 -11.62
N THR A 65 -15.94 4.32 -11.03
CA THR A 65 -16.45 5.22 -9.98
C THR A 65 -15.74 6.56 -10.10
N ASP A 66 -16.47 7.68 -10.04
CA ASP A 66 -15.89 9.01 -9.95
C ASP A 66 -15.38 9.21 -8.52
N VAL A 67 -14.06 9.30 -8.33
CA VAL A 67 -13.46 9.59 -7.04
C VAL A 67 -13.26 11.11 -6.99
N PRO A 68 -14.17 11.87 -6.34
CA PRO A 68 -14.28 13.31 -6.52
C PRO A 68 -13.05 14.10 -6.04
N ASN A 69 -12.20 13.48 -5.21
CA ASN A 69 -10.96 14.09 -4.73
C ASN A 69 -9.93 13.02 -4.32
N TYR A 70 -8.65 13.41 -4.30
CA TYR A 70 -7.54 12.54 -3.89
C TYR A 70 -7.74 11.97 -2.46
N GLY A 71 -8.35 12.74 -1.56
CA GLY A 71 -8.65 12.30 -0.20
C GLY A 71 -9.60 11.10 -0.13
N THR A 72 -10.60 11.03 -1.00
CA THR A 72 -11.53 9.91 -1.09
C THR A 72 -10.81 8.65 -1.60
N GLY A 73 -9.88 8.81 -2.54
CA GLY A 73 -9.07 7.69 -3.05
C GLY A 73 -8.08 7.14 -2.03
N MET A 74 -7.56 7.99 -1.14
CA MET A 74 -6.63 7.61 -0.08
C MET A 74 -7.31 7.26 1.26
N ALA A 75 -8.61 7.48 1.40
CA ALA A 75 -9.35 7.21 2.65
C ALA A 75 -9.21 5.74 3.12
N PRO A 76 -9.33 4.71 2.25
CA PRO A 76 -9.12 3.31 2.65
C PRO A 76 -7.74 3.05 3.27
N TYR A 77 -6.71 3.68 2.72
CA TYR A 77 -5.33 3.52 3.17
C TYR A 77 -5.14 4.13 4.57
N PHE A 78 -5.55 5.39 4.75
CA PHE A 78 -5.42 6.05 6.06
C PHE A 78 -6.32 5.44 7.12
N LEU A 79 -7.50 4.93 6.75
CA LEU A 79 -8.37 4.22 7.67
C LEU A 79 -7.75 2.91 8.12
N ALA A 80 -7.27 2.07 7.20
CA ALA A 80 -6.58 0.82 7.54
C ALA A 80 -5.37 1.06 8.46
N LEU A 81 -4.55 2.08 8.16
CA LEU A 81 -3.45 2.52 9.00
C LEU A 81 -3.92 2.96 10.39
N GLY A 82 -4.91 3.84 10.46
CA GLY A 82 -5.46 4.36 11.71
C GLY A 82 -6.04 3.27 12.60
N LEU A 83 -6.73 2.29 12.01
CA LEU A 83 -7.27 1.13 12.72
C LEU A 83 -6.15 0.31 13.36
N TYR A 84 -5.09 -0.02 12.61
CA TYR A 84 -3.95 -0.78 13.14
C TYR A 84 -3.23 -0.03 14.27
N VAL A 85 -2.96 1.27 14.07
CA VAL A 85 -2.27 2.10 15.06
C VAL A 85 -3.10 2.23 16.34
N GLY A 86 -4.42 2.44 16.23
CA GLY A 86 -5.27 2.55 17.40
C GLY A 86 -5.40 1.22 18.16
N VAL A 87 -5.44 0.08 17.46
CA VAL A 87 -5.33 -1.24 18.10
C VAL A 87 -4.01 -1.36 18.84
N LEU A 88 -2.89 -0.99 18.22
CA LEU A 88 -1.57 -1.02 18.86
C LEU A 88 -1.52 -0.12 20.10
N MET A 89 -2.07 1.09 20.04
CA MET A 89 -2.18 1.99 21.18
C MET A 89 -3.10 1.46 22.29
N SER A 90 -4.19 0.78 21.95
CA SER A 90 -5.08 0.16 22.93
C SER A 90 -4.33 -0.85 23.80
N THR A 91 -3.37 -1.58 23.22
CA THR A 91 -2.51 -2.49 23.98
C THR A 91 -1.57 -1.78 24.94
N VAL A 92 -1.20 -0.52 24.68
CA VAL A 92 -0.30 0.28 25.55
C VAL A 92 -1.09 0.80 26.75
N ILE A 93 -2.30 1.29 26.50
CA ILE A 93 -3.18 1.85 27.53
C ILE A 93 -3.70 0.73 28.45
N LEU A 94 -4.08 -0.41 27.89
CA LEU A 94 -4.56 -1.56 28.62
C LEU A 94 -3.47 -2.65 28.65
N PRO A 95 -2.88 -2.99 29.81
CA PRO A 95 -1.82 -3.99 29.87
C PRO A 95 -2.35 -5.39 29.51
N LEU A 96 -1.87 -5.91 28.39
CA LEU A 96 -2.24 -7.25 27.90
C LEU A 96 -1.76 -8.37 28.82
N ARG A 97 -0.70 -8.17 29.61
CA ARG A 97 -0.07 -9.22 30.40
C ARG A 97 -0.50 -9.27 31.88
N ASP A 98 -1.02 -8.17 32.44
CA ASP A 98 -1.19 -8.00 33.90
C ASP A 98 -2.61 -8.29 34.43
N ALA A 99 -3.43 -9.09 33.74
CA ALA A 99 -4.76 -9.41 34.28
C ALA A 99 -4.66 -10.37 35.47
N ALA A 100 -4.93 -9.80 36.64
CA ALA A 100 -5.08 -10.45 37.94
C ALA A 100 -6.08 -11.62 37.88
N GLY A 101 -5.59 -12.84 38.12
CA GLY A 101 -6.45 -14.00 38.38
C GLY A 101 -5.81 -15.32 37.98
N LYS A 102 -5.93 -16.35 38.84
CA LYS A 102 -5.51 -17.73 38.56
C LYS A 102 -6.36 -18.32 37.42
N VAL A 103 -5.96 -18.09 36.17
CA VAL A 103 -6.65 -18.66 34.99
C VAL A 103 -6.31 -20.15 34.84
N LYS A 104 -7.34 -20.99 34.90
CA LYS A 104 -7.23 -22.46 34.75
C LYS A 104 -7.08 -22.91 33.29
N ASN A 105 -7.63 -22.17 32.32
CA ASN A 105 -7.71 -22.55 30.90
C ASN A 105 -7.27 -21.42 29.95
N GLY A 106 -6.52 -21.76 28.91
CA GLY A 106 -6.00 -20.79 27.91
C GLY A 106 -7.06 -20.11 27.07
N TRP A 107 -8.15 -20.83 26.75
CA TRP A 107 -9.32 -20.25 26.10
C TRP A 107 -10.02 -19.20 26.97
N THR A 108 -10.15 -19.46 28.28
CA THR A 108 -10.73 -18.51 29.21
C THR A 108 -9.86 -17.26 29.34
N TRP A 109 -8.53 -17.42 29.39
CA TRP A 109 -7.62 -16.28 29.38
C TRP A 109 -7.72 -15.44 28.10
N TYR A 110 -7.72 -16.10 26.93
CA TYR A 110 -7.86 -15.42 25.64
C TYR A 110 -9.22 -14.70 25.54
N ALA A 111 -10.31 -15.36 25.90
CA ALA A 111 -11.66 -14.80 25.87
C ALA A 111 -11.81 -13.61 26.84
N SER A 112 -11.25 -13.68 28.05
CA SER A 112 -11.27 -12.55 28.99
C SER A 112 -10.52 -11.33 28.45
N LYS A 113 -9.42 -11.54 27.74
CA LYS A 113 -8.69 -10.45 27.08
C LYS A 113 -9.48 -9.93 25.87
N LEU A 114 -10.02 -10.81 25.04
CA LEU A 114 -10.83 -10.41 23.90
C LEU A 114 -12.02 -9.56 24.35
N LEU A 115 -12.72 -9.95 25.42
CA LEU A 115 -13.85 -9.20 25.96
C LEU A 115 -13.49 -7.80 26.48
N LEU A 116 -12.27 -7.61 26.98
CA LEU A 116 -11.81 -6.33 27.50
C LEU A 116 -11.43 -5.35 26.38
N PHE A 117 -10.80 -5.86 25.32
CA PHE A 117 -10.24 -5.03 24.24
C PHE A 117 -11.22 -4.82 23.09
N ALA A 118 -12.06 -5.81 22.77
CA ALA A 118 -13.00 -5.72 21.66
C ALA A 118 -13.93 -4.49 21.74
N PRO A 119 -14.50 -4.11 22.90
CA PRO A 119 -15.32 -2.89 23.00
C PRO A 119 -14.55 -1.61 22.66
N VAL A 120 -13.28 -1.51 23.08
CA VAL A 120 -12.43 -0.35 22.80
C VAL A 120 -12.11 -0.27 21.30
N VAL A 121 -11.79 -1.41 20.69
CA VAL A 121 -11.51 -1.51 19.25
C VAL A 121 -12.75 -1.16 18.43
N LEU A 122 -13.93 -1.70 18.79
CA LEU A 122 -15.19 -1.39 18.11
C LEU A 122 -15.61 0.08 18.29
N LEU A 123 -15.38 0.65 19.47
CA LEU A 123 -15.62 2.07 19.70
C LEU A 123 -14.69 2.95 18.87
N GLN A 124 -13.41 2.58 18.74
CA GLN A 124 -12.48 3.27 17.85
C GLN A 124 -12.91 3.18 16.38
N VAL A 125 -13.36 2.02 15.91
CA VAL A 125 -13.92 1.86 14.56
C VAL A 125 -15.11 2.80 14.37
N ALA A 126 -16.05 2.78 15.31
CA ALA A 126 -17.24 3.63 15.22
C ALA A 126 -16.86 5.11 15.16
N LEU A 127 -15.91 5.56 15.98
CA LEU A 127 -15.42 6.94 15.95
C LEU A 127 -14.71 7.29 14.64
N ALA A 128 -13.79 6.44 14.18
CA ALA A 128 -13.03 6.67 12.95
C ALA A 128 -13.96 6.78 11.73
N ASP A 129 -14.88 5.82 11.58
CA ASP A 129 -15.83 5.79 10.45
C ASP A 129 -16.81 6.97 10.51
N THR A 130 -17.30 7.33 11.71
CA THR A 130 -18.18 8.50 11.89
C THR A 130 -17.46 9.79 11.49
N VAL A 131 -16.20 9.96 11.90
CA VAL A 131 -15.40 11.13 11.53
C VAL A 131 -15.13 11.18 10.03
N LEU A 132 -14.86 10.04 9.38
CA LEU A 132 -14.68 9.99 7.93
C LEU A 132 -15.96 10.36 7.18
N ILE A 133 -17.09 9.77 7.56
CA ILE A 133 -18.36 9.94 6.84
C ILE A 133 -18.94 11.35 7.09
N TYR A 134 -19.03 11.76 8.35
CA TYR A 134 -19.71 13.01 8.72
C TYR A 134 -18.76 14.19 8.90
N GLY A 135 -17.52 13.96 9.34
CA GLY A 135 -16.53 15.03 9.54
C GLY A 135 -15.82 15.43 8.24
N ILE A 136 -15.38 14.44 7.46
CA ILE A 136 -14.66 14.65 6.18
C ILE A 136 -15.63 14.66 4.98
N GLY A 137 -16.85 14.12 5.13
CA GLY A 137 -17.85 14.07 4.07
C GLY A 137 -17.62 12.92 3.09
N LEU A 138 -17.05 11.80 3.55
CA LEU A 138 -16.81 10.62 2.72
C LEU A 138 -18.14 9.99 2.27
N LYS A 139 -18.36 9.91 0.95
CA LYS A 139 -19.55 9.29 0.37
C LYS A 139 -19.39 7.78 0.37
N VAL A 140 -20.19 7.11 1.19
CA VAL A 140 -20.21 5.65 1.30
C VAL A 140 -21.58 5.14 0.84
N PRO A 141 -21.64 4.20 -0.12
CA PRO A 141 -22.91 3.66 -0.64
C PRO A 141 -23.74 2.93 0.43
N ASP A 142 -23.10 2.07 1.21
CA ASP A 142 -23.71 1.35 2.34
C ASP A 142 -22.91 1.63 3.61
N VAL A 143 -23.46 2.49 4.45
CA VAL A 143 -22.85 2.88 5.72
C VAL A 143 -22.76 1.68 6.67
N ALA A 144 -23.78 0.83 6.75
CA ALA A 144 -23.77 -0.29 7.69
C ALA A 144 -22.72 -1.34 7.30
N ALA A 145 -22.60 -1.65 6.00
CA ALA A 145 -21.58 -2.55 5.49
C ALA A 145 -20.17 -2.00 5.74
N PHE A 146 -19.96 -0.70 5.58
CA PHE A 146 -18.66 -0.07 5.82
C PHE A 146 -18.19 -0.21 7.28
N TYR A 147 -19.06 0.09 8.25
CA TYR A 147 -18.74 -0.14 9.67
C TYR A 147 -18.47 -1.63 9.97
N GLY A 148 -19.22 -2.54 9.34
CA GLY A 148 -19.01 -3.98 9.47
C GLY A 148 -17.64 -4.42 8.95
N ILE A 149 -17.23 -3.93 7.78
CA ILE A 149 -15.92 -4.22 7.17
C ILE A 149 -14.80 -3.67 8.04
N SER A 150 -14.88 -2.39 8.44
CA SER A 150 -13.91 -1.76 9.34
C SER A 150 -13.80 -2.50 10.67
N ALA A 151 -14.91 -3.02 11.21
CA ALA A 151 -14.92 -3.81 12.43
C ALA A 151 -14.19 -5.14 12.27
N VAL A 152 -14.40 -5.87 11.17
CA VAL A 152 -13.68 -7.12 10.89
C VAL A 152 -12.19 -6.87 10.73
N ILE A 153 -11.81 -5.81 10.00
CA ILE A 153 -10.41 -5.39 9.84
C ILE A 153 -9.77 -5.11 11.21
N ALA A 154 -10.42 -4.29 12.03
CA ALA A 154 -9.88 -3.91 13.34
C ALA A 154 -9.78 -5.09 14.31
N LEU A 155 -10.76 -6.00 14.30
CA LEU A 155 -10.69 -7.25 15.08
C LEU A 155 -9.57 -8.17 14.59
N THR A 156 -9.33 -8.24 13.28
CA THR A 156 -8.21 -9.00 12.70
C THR A 156 -6.88 -8.44 13.18
N TYR A 157 -6.67 -7.13 13.07
CA TYR A 157 -5.47 -6.46 13.59
C TYR A 157 -5.30 -6.66 15.10
N MET A 158 -6.41 -6.65 15.85
CA MET A 158 -6.38 -6.94 17.28
C MET A 158 -5.80 -8.32 17.56
N THR A 159 -6.21 -9.37 16.84
CA THR A 159 -5.65 -10.72 17.05
C THR A 159 -4.15 -10.80 16.75
N ILE A 160 -3.69 -10.12 15.69
CA ILE A 160 -2.28 -10.09 15.28
C ILE A 160 -1.43 -9.38 16.33
N VAL A 161 -1.82 -8.16 16.72
CA VAL A 161 -1.09 -7.37 17.72
C VAL A 161 -1.15 -8.08 19.08
N GLN A 162 -2.30 -8.63 19.47
CA GLN A 162 -2.45 -9.38 20.71
C GLN A 162 -1.50 -10.58 20.76
N PHE A 163 -1.35 -11.34 19.66
CA PHE A 163 -0.39 -12.44 19.59
C PHE A 163 1.05 -11.95 19.82
N LEU A 164 1.47 -10.91 19.09
CA LEU A 164 2.82 -10.34 19.16
C LEU A 164 3.16 -9.83 20.57
N VAL A 165 2.25 -9.06 21.18
CA VAL A 165 2.42 -8.55 22.55
C VAL A 165 2.32 -9.69 23.57
N SER A 166 1.50 -10.71 23.34
CA SER A 166 1.47 -11.89 24.22
C SER A 166 2.79 -12.66 24.18
N LEU A 167 3.49 -12.69 23.03
CA LEU A 167 4.77 -13.36 22.89
C LEU A 167 5.88 -12.67 23.68
N ALA A 168 6.06 -11.35 23.50
CA ALA A 168 7.25 -10.64 24.01
C ALA A 168 6.97 -9.26 24.64
N ASP A 169 5.71 -8.97 24.97
CA ASP A 169 5.22 -7.72 25.57
C ASP A 169 5.80 -6.47 24.90
N THR A 170 6.72 -5.73 25.55
CA THR A 170 7.38 -4.54 24.98
C THR A 170 8.06 -4.81 23.63
N VAL A 171 8.80 -5.90 23.50
CA VAL A 171 9.45 -6.28 22.23
C VAL A 171 8.40 -6.65 21.19
N GLY A 172 7.30 -7.28 21.61
CA GLY A 172 6.17 -7.62 20.75
C GLY A 172 5.53 -6.37 20.11
N ARG A 173 5.38 -5.29 20.89
CA ARG A 173 4.89 -3.99 20.39
C ARG A 173 5.84 -3.41 19.35
N PHE A 174 7.14 -3.46 19.60
CA PHE A 174 8.15 -3.00 18.65
C PHE A 174 8.06 -3.79 17.33
N VAL A 175 7.96 -5.12 17.40
CA VAL A 175 7.76 -5.97 16.21
C VAL A 175 6.46 -5.62 15.49
N ALA A 176 5.38 -5.30 16.22
CA ALA A 176 4.12 -4.88 15.61
C ALA A 176 4.23 -3.54 14.86
N VAL A 177 5.08 -2.62 15.32
CA VAL A 177 5.41 -1.38 14.59
C VAL A 177 6.26 -1.67 13.35
N VAL A 178 7.27 -2.54 13.46
CA VAL A 178 8.08 -2.95 12.29
C VAL A 178 7.18 -3.61 11.24
N LEU A 179 6.29 -4.51 11.65
CA LEU A 179 5.32 -5.16 10.78
C LEU A 179 4.37 -4.12 10.14
N LEU A 180 3.94 -3.10 10.88
CA LEU A 180 3.18 -1.99 10.31
C LEU A 180 3.97 -1.26 9.23
N THR A 181 5.22 -0.89 9.50
CA THR A 181 6.05 -0.18 8.50
C THR A 181 6.30 -1.01 7.23
N LEU A 182 6.49 -2.32 7.39
CA LEU A 182 6.63 -3.25 6.26
C LEU A 182 5.33 -3.33 5.46
N GLN A 183 4.18 -3.44 6.13
CA GLN A 183 2.87 -3.47 5.49
C GLN A 183 2.59 -2.19 4.69
N LEU A 184 2.97 -1.02 5.20
CA LEU A 184 2.79 0.24 4.47
C LEU A 184 3.65 0.30 3.20
N ALA A 185 4.87 -0.25 3.24
CA ALA A 185 5.73 -0.30 2.07
C ALA A 185 5.29 -1.34 1.03
N ALA A 186 4.69 -2.44 1.48
CA ALA A 186 4.27 -3.55 0.62
C ALA A 186 2.82 -3.44 0.12
N SER A 187 1.97 -2.66 0.79
CA SER A 187 0.56 -2.49 0.41
C SER A 187 0.39 -1.49 -0.72
N GLU A 188 -0.63 -1.72 -1.57
CA GLU A 188 -0.97 -0.90 -2.74
C GLU A 188 -1.54 0.50 -2.38
N GLY A 189 -1.18 1.06 -1.23
CA GLY A 189 -1.73 2.27 -0.67
C GLY A 189 -1.40 3.51 -1.50
N THR A 190 -0.11 3.77 -1.71
CA THR A 190 0.37 4.97 -2.40
C THR A 190 0.83 4.70 -3.83
N TYR A 191 1.19 3.45 -4.14
CA TYR A 191 1.63 3.01 -5.46
C TYR A 191 0.89 1.74 -5.88
N PRO A 192 0.50 1.61 -7.16
CA PRO A 192 0.02 0.34 -7.71
C PRO A 192 1.05 -0.78 -7.51
N LYS A 193 0.59 -2.02 -7.30
CA LYS A 193 1.49 -3.19 -7.10
C LYS A 193 2.49 -3.36 -8.23
N GLU A 194 2.14 -2.96 -9.44
CA GLU A 194 2.96 -3.10 -10.64
C GLU A 194 4.24 -2.25 -10.59
N LEU A 195 4.24 -1.19 -9.77
CA LEU A 195 5.42 -0.32 -9.57
C LEU A 195 6.35 -0.81 -8.46
N LEU A 196 5.90 -1.77 -7.63
CA LEU A 196 6.73 -2.33 -6.57
C LEU A 196 7.70 -3.36 -7.14
N PRO A 197 8.90 -3.53 -6.56
CA PRO A 197 9.78 -4.63 -6.94
C PRO A 197 9.12 -5.97 -6.60
N HIS A 198 9.35 -7.01 -7.41
CA HIS A 198 8.64 -8.29 -7.32
C HIS A 198 8.64 -8.92 -5.92
N TRP A 199 9.74 -8.81 -5.19
CA TRP A 199 9.84 -9.33 -3.81
C TRP A 199 8.90 -8.61 -2.82
N LEU A 200 8.61 -7.31 -3.00
CA LEU A 200 7.63 -6.59 -2.19
C LEU A 200 6.20 -6.92 -2.61
N GLN A 201 5.96 -7.18 -3.89
CA GLN A 201 4.63 -7.60 -4.38
C GLN A 201 4.22 -8.91 -3.70
N THR A 202 5.10 -9.92 -3.68
CA THR A 202 4.82 -11.22 -3.04
C THR A 202 4.58 -11.09 -1.54
N ILE A 203 5.34 -10.23 -0.85
CA ILE A 203 5.12 -9.98 0.58
C ILE A 203 3.78 -9.26 0.78
N GLY A 204 3.48 -8.27 -0.05
CA GLY A 204 2.25 -7.49 0.00
C GLY A 204 0.99 -8.35 -0.10
N GLU A 205 0.98 -9.34 -0.99
CA GLU A 205 -0.13 -10.30 -1.12
C GLU A 205 -0.40 -11.10 0.15
N TRP A 206 0.59 -11.30 1.00
CA TRP A 206 0.46 -12.05 2.25
C TRP A 206 0.25 -11.15 3.47
N MET A 207 0.04 -9.85 3.27
CA MET A 207 -0.14 -8.88 4.36
C MET A 207 -1.63 -8.57 4.59
N PRO A 208 -2.11 -8.63 5.85
CA PRO A 208 -3.51 -8.36 6.16
C PRO A 208 -3.93 -6.92 5.82
N MET A 209 -2.98 -5.97 5.84
CA MET A 209 -3.26 -4.59 5.44
C MET A 209 -3.61 -4.44 3.96
N THR A 210 -3.07 -5.28 3.07
CA THR A 210 -3.40 -5.25 1.64
C THR A 210 -4.87 -5.61 1.43
N HIS A 211 -5.31 -6.72 2.02
CA HIS A 211 -6.71 -7.15 1.99
C HIS A 211 -7.66 -6.14 2.64
N ALA A 212 -7.24 -5.51 3.74
CA ALA A 212 -8.03 -4.47 4.41
C ALA A 212 -8.22 -3.23 3.53
N ILE A 213 -7.16 -2.75 2.88
CA ILE A 213 -7.23 -1.59 1.96
C ILE A 213 -8.13 -1.92 0.78
N GLU A 214 -8.00 -3.12 0.20
CA GLU A 214 -8.80 -3.55 -0.93
C GLU A 214 -10.28 -3.71 -0.56
N ALA A 215 -10.60 -4.33 0.58
CA ALA A 215 -11.97 -4.44 1.08
C ALA A 215 -12.63 -3.06 1.29
N LEU A 216 -11.90 -2.11 1.88
CA LEU A 216 -12.38 -0.74 2.09
C LEU A 216 -12.53 0.01 0.75
N ARG A 217 -11.63 -0.18 -0.21
CA ARG A 217 -11.75 0.38 -1.57
C ARG A 217 -13.01 -0.13 -2.27
N LEU A 218 -13.26 -1.44 -2.22
CA LEU A 218 -14.44 -2.06 -2.81
C LEU A 218 -15.74 -1.57 -2.12
N ALA A 219 -15.71 -1.40 -0.80
CA ALA A 219 -16.82 -0.84 -0.04
C ALA A 219 -17.15 0.61 -0.46
N LEU A 220 -16.14 1.47 -0.63
CA LEU A 220 -16.32 2.84 -1.12
C LEU A 220 -16.77 2.89 -2.57
N ALA A 221 -16.28 1.97 -3.41
CA ALA A 221 -16.70 1.87 -4.80
C ALA A 221 -18.15 1.39 -4.95
N GLY A 222 -18.74 0.78 -3.91
CA GLY A 222 -20.12 0.29 -3.92
C GLY A 222 -20.34 -0.92 -4.82
N ARG A 223 -19.30 -1.73 -5.05
CA ARG A 223 -19.33 -2.84 -6.02
C ARG A 223 -18.80 -4.14 -5.41
N ALA A 224 -19.20 -5.25 -6.06
CA ALA A 224 -18.68 -6.60 -5.88
C ALA A 224 -18.69 -7.16 -4.44
N PRO A 225 -19.88 -7.45 -3.87
CA PRO A 225 -20.00 -8.11 -2.56
C PRO A 225 -19.23 -9.43 -2.47
N SER A 226 -19.08 -10.15 -3.60
CA SER A 226 -18.29 -11.37 -3.68
C SER A 226 -16.81 -11.14 -3.43
N LEU A 227 -16.22 -10.10 -4.06
CA LEU A 227 -14.81 -9.74 -3.87
C LEU A 227 -14.57 -9.22 -2.45
N ILE A 228 -15.49 -8.42 -1.90
CA ILE A 228 -15.44 -8.02 -0.49
C ILE A 228 -15.44 -9.26 0.41
N GLY A 229 -16.29 -10.24 0.10
CA GLY A 229 -16.38 -11.51 0.82
C GLY A 229 -15.05 -12.27 0.82
N GLU A 230 -14.36 -12.36 -0.32
CA GLU A 230 -13.05 -12.99 -0.44
C GLU A 230 -12.00 -12.31 0.44
N GLN A 231 -11.92 -10.97 0.38
CA GLN A 231 -10.97 -10.19 1.19
C GLN A 231 -11.25 -10.32 2.70
N LEU A 232 -12.53 -10.34 3.09
CA LEU A 232 -12.95 -10.59 4.47
C LEU A 232 -12.65 -12.02 4.93
N LEU A 233 -12.70 -13.00 4.02
CA LEU A 233 -12.41 -14.39 4.30
C LEU A 233 -10.90 -14.58 4.54
N ASP A 234 -10.05 -13.93 3.74
CA ASP A 234 -8.60 -13.91 3.96
C ASP A 234 -8.26 -13.25 5.31
N LEU A 235 -8.86 -12.10 5.62
CA LEU A 235 -8.73 -11.45 6.93
C LEU A 235 -9.18 -12.36 8.08
N ALA A 236 -10.31 -13.06 7.90
CA ALA A 236 -10.81 -14.02 8.89
C ALA A 236 -9.86 -15.22 9.05
N ALA A 237 -9.24 -15.69 7.97
CA ALA A 237 -8.23 -16.75 8.00
C ALA A 237 -6.97 -16.30 8.78
N PHE A 238 -6.50 -15.06 8.56
CA PHE A 238 -5.44 -14.46 9.37
C PHE A 238 -5.85 -14.39 10.84
N ALA A 239 -7.04 -13.88 11.15
CA ALA A 239 -7.52 -13.79 12.52
C ALA A 239 -7.54 -15.17 13.20
N ALA A 240 -8.08 -16.19 12.52
CA ALA A 240 -8.12 -17.55 13.01
C ALA A 240 -6.71 -18.14 13.25
N ALA A 241 -5.77 -17.89 12.33
CA ALA A 241 -4.39 -18.34 12.46
C ALA A 241 -3.71 -17.71 13.71
N PHE A 242 -3.82 -16.40 13.89
CA PHE A 242 -3.21 -15.70 15.03
C PHE A 242 -3.90 -16.02 16.37
N VAL A 243 -5.20 -16.29 16.38
CA VAL A 243 -5.91 -16.86 17.55
C VAL A 243 -5.32 -18.22 17.91
N ALA A 244 -5.19 -19.12 16.94
CA ALA A 244 -4.65 -20.46 17.15
C ALA A 244 -3.20 -20.42 17.67
N LEU A 245 -2.36 -19.53 17.12
CA LEU A 245 -1.00 -19.31 17.57
C LEU A 245 -0.95 -18.78 19.01
N THR A 246 -1.85 -17.85 19.37
CA THR A 246 -1.94 -17.30 20.74
C THR A 246 -2.31 -18.39 21.74
N LEU A 247 -3.29 -19.22 21.41
CA LEU A 247 -3.70 -20.35 22.24
C LEU A 247 -2.60 -21.41 22.35
N GLY A 248 -1.88 -21.68 21.25
CA GLY A 248 -0.72 -22.57 21.22
C GLY A 248 0.41 -22.09 22.14
N LEU A 249 0.74 -20.80 22.12
CA LEU A 249 1.72 -20.20 23.04
C LEU A 249 1.31 -20.37 24.51
N PHE A 250 0.03 -20.20 24.82
CA PHE A 250 -0.47 -20.39 26.19
C PHE A 250 -0.39 -21.87 26.61
N ALA A 251 -0.71 -22.80 25.71
CA ALA A 251 -0.58 -24.23 25.96
C ALA A 251 0.88 -24.63 26.25
N LEU A 252 1.85 -24.07 25.50
CA LEU A 252 3.27 -24.30 25.72
C LEU A 252 3.75 -23.68 27.05
N ARG A 253 3.33 -22.45 27.38
CA ARG A 253 3.72 -21.79 28.63
C ARG A 253 3.11 -22.46 29.87
N SER A 254 1.84 -22.86 29.82
CA SER A 254 1.18 -23.56 30.93
C SER A 254 1.79 -24.93 31.21
N ARG A 255 2.28 -25.64 30.18
CA ARG A 255 3.07 -26.87 30.33
C ARG A 255 4.43 -26.63 30.99
N LYS A 256 5.08 -25.48 30.76
CA LYS A 256 6.40 -25.16 31.32
C LYS A 256 6.34 -24.71 32.80
N ILE A 257 5.20 -24.20 33.27
CA ILE A 257 5.00 -23.76 34.66
C ILE A 257 4.61 -24.93 35.58
N ARG A 258 3.92 -25.96 35.08
CA ARG A 258 3.56 -27.17 35.85
C ARG A 258 4.76 -27.95 36.44
N PRO A 259 5.87 -28.21 35.73
CA PRO A 259 6.99 -28.99 36.28
C PRO A 259 7.76 -28.27 37.40
N ALA A 260 7.77 -26.92 37.40
CA ALA A 260 8.50 -26.16 38.42
C ALA A 260 7.80 -26.16 39.80
N GLN A 261 6.47 -26.31 39.85
CA GLN A 261 5.74 -26.39 41.12
C GLN A 261 5.79 -27.79 41.76
N THR A 262 5.98 -28.84 40.96
CA THR A 262 6.12 -30.21 41.47
C THR A 262 7.46 -30.42 42.19
N GLU A 263 8.55 -29.85 41.68
CA GLU A 263 9.89 -29.94 42.29
C GLU A 263 10.01 -29.16 43.62
N LEU A 264 9.33 -28.02 43.73
CA LEU A 264 9.32 -27.22 44.98
C LEU A 264 8.42 -27.84 46.07
N GLY A 265 7.38 -28.56 45.68
CA GLY A 265 6.52 -29.30 46.62
C GLY A 265 7.19 -30.53 47.23
N THR A 266 8.13 -31.15 46.53
CA THR A 266 8.90 -32.31 47.01
C THR A 266 10.10 -31.96 47.88
N LEU A 267 10.56 -30.70 47.88
CA LEU A 267 11.65 -30.22 48.74
C LEU A 267 11.15 -29.62 50.07
N GLN A 268 9.83 -29.52 50.25
CA GLN A 268 9.19 -29.04 51.48
C GLN A 268 8.41 -30.13 52.23
N ALA A 269 8.56 -31.40 51.84
CA ALA A 269 8.02 -32.59 52.50
C ALA A 269 9.17 -33.50 52.96
#